data_AF-A0A1B8D4V9-F1
#
_entry.id   AF-A0A1B8D4V9-F1
#
_cell.length_a   1.000
_cell.length_b   1.000
_cell.length_c   1.000
_cell.angle_alpha   90.00
_cell.angle_beta   90.00
_cell.angle_gamma   90.00
#
_symmetry.space_group_name_H-M   'P 1'
#
loop_
_entity.id
_entity.type
_entity.pdbx_description
1 polymer ?
#
loop_
_entity_poly.entity_id
_entity_poly.type
_entity_poly.pdbx_seq_one_letter_code
_entity_poly.pdbx_strand_id
1 'polypeptide(L)'
;MAPWFVLSKAAPTPVIYRSHIQIRSDLVATLGTLQAEAWELLWESIKQADLFISHPVCAFVPKNVPPSTAGYMPASTDWLDGLNKPMSDWSTSYYGRIFNSQCREQYMPTIQFLEEEYITQIARFDPSKGICDVLSSYDKFHRLLSNDRPDLQPPKLLICGHGSVDDPDGTIVYDTALGYVDLHLKHLKHLICIVRISPSDQMLNALLSKAKIALQLSTWEGFEVKVLEALHKGIPVIATLSNVGDTDAVAEHLFQLWTDQELYDSMSAYASTSVSDEVSTVGNLLSWLYLASKLS
;
A
#
# COMPACT_ATOMS: atom_id res chain seq x y z
N MET A 1 -5.35 -39.65 4.21
CA MET A 1 -5.20 -38.61 5.25
C MET A 1 -5.10 -37.30 4.50
N ALA A 2 -6.18 -36.51 4.43
CA ALA A 2 -6.17 -35.26 3.69
C ALA A 2 -5.27 -34.25 4.44
N PRO A 3 -4.36 -33.52 3.77
CA PRO A 3 -3.32 -32.70 4.41
C PRO A 3 -3.82 -31.34 4.90
N TRP A 4 -5.10 -31.24 5.27
CA TRP A 4 -5.74 -29.96 5.58
C TRP A 4 -6.13 -29.95 7.06
N PHE A 5 -5.70 -28.91 7.77
CA PHE A 5 -6.25 -28.57 9.09
C PHE A 5 -7.71 -28.16 8.89
N VAL A 6 -8.61 -29.14 8.94
CA VAL A 6 -10.02 -28.87 9.12
C VAL A 6 -10.15 -28.29 10.53
N LEU A 7 -10.74 -27.09 10.64
CA LEU A 7 -11.20 -26.56 11.92
C LEU A 7 -12.30 -27.49 12.45
N SER A 8 -11.95 -28.67 12.97
CA SER A 8 -12.92 -29.55 13.61
C SER A 8 -13.22 -28.96 14.97
N LYS A 9 -14.46 -28.52 15.19
CA LYS A 9 -14.95 -28.01 16.47
C LYS A 9 -15.02 -29.16 17.51
N ALA A 10 -13.85 -29.64 17.93
CA ALA A 10 -13.68 -30.70 18.91
C ALA A 10 -13.59 -30.15 20.34
N ALA A 11 -13.37 -28.84 20.50
CA ALA A 11 -13.24 -28.16 21.78
C ALA A 11 -14.35 -27.09 21.95
N PRO A 12 -14.80 -26.81 23.19
CA PRO A 12 -15.81 -25.78 23.47
C PRO A 12 -15.29 -24.35 23.32
N THR A 13 -14.01 -24.16 22.96
CA THR A 13 -13.38 -22.85 22.81
C THR A 13 -13.89 -22.13 21.56
N PRO A 14 -14.28 -20.85 21.66
CA PRO A 14 -14.65 -20.04 20.50
C PRO A 14 -13.54 -19.95 19.46
N VAL A 15 -13.90 -20.03 18.18
CA VAL A 15 -12.99 -19.92 17.04
C VAL A 15 -13.37 -18.70 16.20
N ILE A 16 -12.41 -17.83 15.93
CA ILE A 16 -12.57 -16.67 15.05
C ILE A 16 -11.73 -16.89 13.80
N TYR A 17 -12.34 -16.77 12.63
CA TYR A 17 -11.63 -16.66 11.36
C TYR A 17 -11.47 -15.19 10.98
N ARG A 18 -10.25 -14.72 10.71
CA ARG A 18 -9.98 -13.35 10.23
C ARG A 18 -9.38 -13.41 8.83
N SER A 19 -10.08 -12.85 7.84
CA SER A 19 -9.56 -12.64 6.50
C SER A 19 -8.70 -11.38 6.44
N HIS A 20 -7.48 -11.50 5.91
CA HIS A 20 -6.58 -10.37 5.66
C HIS A 20 -6.54 -9.94 4.19
N ILE A 21 -7.16 -10.71 3.30
CA ILE A 21 -7.12 -10.50 1.84
C ILE A 21 -8.46 -10.00 1.31
N GLN A 22 -8.43 -9.38 0.13
CA GLN A 22 -9.62 -9.09 -0.65
C GLN A 22 -10.20 -10.40 -1.21
N ILE A 23 -11.38 -10.79 -0.74
CA ILE A 23 -12.16 -11.85 -1.38
C ILE A 23 -13.12 -11.17 -2.36
N ARG A 24 -13.02 -11.49 -3.65
CA ARG A 24 -13.91 -10.94 -4.68
C ARG A 24 -15.29 -11.58 -4.59
N SER A 25 -16.17 -11.01 -3.75
CA SER A 25 -17.51 -11.55 -3.51
C SER A 25 -18.33 -11.68 -4.80
N ASP A 26 -18.07 -10.86 -5.81
CA ASP A 26 -18.71 -10.92 -7.13
C ASP A 26 -18.25 -12.14 -7.93
N LEU A 27 -16.96 -12.45 -7.93
CA LEU A 27 -16.41 -13.60 -8.63
C LEU A 27 -16.81 -14.92 -7.96
N VAL A 28 -16.68 -15.01 -6.63
CA VAL A 28 -17.02 -16.24 -5.89
C VAL A 28 -18.52 -16.52 -5.85
N ALA A 29 -19.37 -15.53 -6.10
CA ALA A 29 -20.81 -15.73 -6.23
C ALA A 29 -21.23 -16.36 -7.58
N THR A 30 -20.32 -16.45 -8.54
CA THR A 30 -20.61 -17.03 -9.87
C THR A 30 -20.39 -18.54 -9.84
N LEU A 31 -21.46 -19.29 -9.57
CA LEU A 31 -21.43 -20.76 -9.49
C LEU A 31 -20.87 -21.40 -10.77
N GLY A 32 -20.11 -22.49 -10.62
CA GLY A 32 -19.47 -23.21 -11.73
C GLY A 32 -18.17 -22.58 -12.24
N THR A 33 -17.67 -21.53 -11.58
CA THR A 33 -16.34 -20.96 -11.84
C THR A 33 -15.29 -21.54 -10.88
N LEU A 34 -14.03 -21.52 -11.29
CA LEU A 34 -12.91 -21.93 -10.43
C LEU A 34 -12.83 -21.12 -9.13
N GLN A 35 -13.21 -19.83 -9.18
CA GLN A 35 -13.24 -18.94 -8.02
C GLN A 35 -14.30 -19.37 -7.01
N ALA A 36 -15.50 -19.74 -7.50
CA ALA A 36 -16.55 -20.29 -6.65
C ALA A 36 -16.16 -21.65 -6.06
N GLU A 37 -15.58 -22.55 -6.87
CA GLU A 37 -15.11 -23.86 -6.38
C GLU A 37 -14.02 -23.73 -5.31
N ALA A 38 -13.05 -22.84 -5.54
CA ALA A 38 -11.99 -22.55 -4.57
C ALA A 38 -12.56 -21.95 -3.28
N TRP A 39 -13.52 -21.03 -3.38
CA TRP A 39 -14.18 -20.46 -2.21
C TRP A 39 -14.99 -21.50 -1.44
N GLU A 40 -15.78 -22.33 -2.09
CA GLU A 40 -16.56 -23.39 -1.44
C GLU A 40 -15.65 -24.37 -0.69
N LEU A 41 -14.52 -24.74 -1.28
CA LEU A 41 -13.52 -25.58 -0.62
C LEU A 41 -13.01 -24.96 0.70
N LEU A 42 -12.72 -23.66 0.70
CA LEU A 42 -12.30 -22.93 1.90
C LEU A 42 -13.45 -22.79 2.90
N TRP A 43 -14.64 -22.45 2.40
CA TRP A 43 -15.84 -22.19 3.18
C TRP A 43 -16.29 -23.41 3.99
N GLU A 44 -16.11 -24.63 3.48
CA GLU A 44 -16.38 -25.88 4.21
C GLU A 44 -15.68 -25.95 5.58
N SER A 45 -14.49 -25.36 5.68
CA SER A 45 -13.74 -25.26 6.93
C SER A 45 -14.06 -23.97 7.69
N ILE A 46 -14.13 -22.83 6.99
CA ILE A 46 -14.33 -21.51 7.61
C ILE A 46 -15.70 -21.40 8.31
N LYS A 47 -16.76 -21.99 7.74
CA LYS A 47 -18.13 -21.95 8.30
C LYS A 47 -18.26 -22.57 9.69
N GLN A 48 -17.25 -23.31 10.15
CA GLN A 48 -17.21 -23.91 11.48
C GLN A 48 -16.76 -22.92 12.56
N ALA A 49 -16.17 -21.79 12.16
CA ALA A 49 -15.82 -20.70 13.07
C ALA A 49 -17.07 -20.00 13.63
N ASP A 50 -16.99 -19.51 14.86
CA ASP A 50 -18.07 -18.78 15.52
C ASP A 50 -18.20 -17.35 14.95
N LEU A 51 -17.10 -16.76 14.47
CA LEU A 51 -17.08 -15.45 13.82
C LEU A 51 -16.21 -15.44 12.56
N PHE A 52 -16.66 -14.68 11.57
CA PHE A 52 -15.93 -14.32 10.37
C PHE A 52 -15.61 -12.82 10.40
N ILE A 53 -14.34 -12.46 10.54
CA ILE A 53 -13.88 -11.07 10.56
C ILE A 53 -13.22 -10.73 9.22
N SER A 54 -13.63 -9.61 8.63
CA SER A 54 -13.00 -9.04 7.43
C SER A 54 -12.55 -7.60 7.68
N HIS A 55 -11.75 -7.05 6.75
CA HIS A 55 -11.56 -5.60 6.67
C HIS A 55 -12.91 -4.89 6.49
N PRO A 56 -13.06 -3.62 6.90
CA PRO A 56 -14.33 -2.88 6.88
C PRO A 56 -14.79 -2.48 5.46
N VAL A 57 -14.84 -3.46 4.55
CA VAL A 57 -15.27 -3.35 3.16
C VAL A 57 -16.25 -4.48 2.91
N CYS A 58 -17.54 -4.15 2.83
CA CYS A 58 -18.61 -5.15 2.68
C CYS A 58 -18.43 -6.05 1.45
N ALA A 59 -17.86 -5.52 0.37
CA ALA A 59 -17.60 -6.27 -0.86
C ALA A 59 -16.59 -7.43 -0.69
N PHE A 60 -15.84 -7.46 0.41
CA PHE A 60 -14.89 -8.53 0.72
C PHE A 60 -15.52 -9.70 1.48
N VAL A 61 -16.80 -9.62 1.83
CA VAL A 61 -17.52 -10.68 2.53
C VAL A 61 -18.37 -11.43 1.50
N PRO A 62 -18.08 -12.71 1.22
CA PRO A 62 -18.89 -13.50 0.31
C PRO A 62 -20.34 -13.62 0.77
N LYS A 63 -21.28 -13.65 -0.19
CA LYS A 63 -22.73 -13.64 0.08
C LYS A 63 -23.23 -14.82 0.92
N ASN A 64 -22.49 -15.94 0.93
CA ASN A 64 -22.83 -17.13 1.72
C ASN A 64 -22.37 -17.05 3.18
N VAL A 65 -21.61 -16.02 3.58
CA VAL A 65 -21.27 -15.74 4.98
C VAL A 65 -22.49 -15.15 5.70
N PRO A 66 -23.00 -15.76 6.78
CA PRO A 66 -24.14 -15.22 7.51
C PRO A 66 -23.85 -13.85 8.14
N PRO A 67 -24.72 -12.84 7.96
CA PRO A 67 -24.52 -11.52 8.59
C PRO A 67 -24.44 -11.56 10.12
N SER A 68 -25.07 -12.55 10.76
CA SER A 68 -25.05 -12.73 12.21
C SER A 68 -23.70 -13.18 12.76
N THR A 69 -22.82 -13.73 11.91
CA THR A 69 -21.47 -14.17 12.30
C THR A 69 -20.37 -13.32 11.66
N ALA A 70 -20.73 -12.36 10.81
CA ALA A 70 -19.79 -11.45 10.16
C ALA A 70 -19.46 -10.24 11.05
N GLY A 71 -18.18 -9.91 11.13
CA GLY A 71 -17.66 -8.72 11.81
C GLY A 71 -16.63 -7.99 10.95
N TYR A 72 -16.42 -6.71 11.26
CA TYR A 72 -15.47 -5.86 10.55
C TYR A 72 -14.41 -5.33 11.51
N MET A 73 -13.15 -5.47 11.13
CA MET A 73 -12.02 -4.97 11.90
C MET A 73 -10.87 -4.59 10.95
N PRO A 74 -10.42 -3.33 10.94
CA PRO A 74 -9.36 -2.88 10.04
C PRO A 74 -8.03 -3.57 10.35
N ALA A 75 -7.09 -3.54 9.41
CA ALA A 75 -5.70 -3.83 9.76
C ALA A 75 -5.17 -2.73 10.71
N SER A 76 -4.17 -3.08 11.50
CA SER A 76 -3.57 -2.17 12.46
C SER A 76 -2.13 -1.84 12.13
N THR A 77 -1.72 -0.63 12.48
CA THR A 77 -0.35 -0.14 12.42
C THR A 77 0.12 0.24 13.81
N ASP A 78 1.39 -0.03 14.11
CA ASP A 78 2.02 0.42 15.34
C ASP A 78 2.76 1.73 15.07
N TRP A 79 2.31 2.82 15.69
CA TRP A 79 2.93 4.14 15.53
C TRP A 79 4.34 4.24 16.11
N LEU A 80 4.79 3.26 16.90
CA LEU A 80 6.10 3.22 17.54
C LEU A 80 7.03 2.13 16.97
N ASP A 81 6.61 1.41 15.93
CA ASP A 81 7.44 0.41 15.28
C ASP A 81 8.56 1.02 14.41
N GLY A 82 9.32 0.16 13.74
CA GLY A 82 10.38 0.58 12.83
C GLY A 82 9.90 1.44 11.65
N LEU A 83 8.65 1.24 11.21
CA LEU A 83 8.04 1.89 10.04
C LEU A 83 7.49 3.28 10.36
N ASN A 84 7.10 3.53 11.61
CA ASN A 84 6.30 4.70 11.95
C ASN A 84 6.89 5.61 13.01
N LYS A 85 7.76 5.09 13.89
CA LYS A 85 8.31 5.90 14.98
C LYS A 85 8.92 7.21 14.47
N PRO A 86 8.80 8.32 15.22
CA PRO A 86 9.42 9.58 14.85
C PRO A 86 10.92 9.41 14.61
N MET A 87 11.43 10.06 13.57
CA MET A 87 12.86 10.09 13.27
C MET A 87 13.38 11.50 13.35
N SER A 88 14.54 11.64 13.97
CA SER A 88 15.32 12.88 13.86
C SER A 88 15.89 13.00 12.45
N ASP A 89 16.23 14.23 12.05
CA ASP A 89 16.90 14.47 10.78
C ASP A 89 18.23 13.70 10.67
N TRP A 90 18.94 13.49 11.79
CA TRP A 90 20.14 12.65 11.81
C TRP A 90 19.85 11.20 11.41
N SER A 91 18.78 10.61 11.97
CA SER A 91 18.36 9.24 11.64
C SER A 91 17.89 9.16 10.19
N THR A 92 17.11 10.12 9.73
CA THR A 92 16.69 10.21 8.32
C THR A 92 17.91 10.29 7.39
N SER A 93 18.87 11.17 7.66
CA SER A 93 20.08 11.28 6.83
C SER A 93 20.92 10.00 6.87
N TYR A 94 20.98 9.31 8.02
CA TYR A 94 21.68 8.03 8.12
C TYR A 94 21.07 6.97 7.20
N TYR A 95 19.76 6.74 7.29
CA TYR A 95 19.08 5.79 6.43
C TYR A 95 19.05 6.23 4.97
N GLY A 96 18.97 7.53 4.70
CA GLY A 96 19.10 8.10 3.37
C GLY A 96 20.45 7.83 2.71
N ARG A 97 21.55 7.84 3.48
CA ARG A 97 22.88 7.45 2.97
C ARG A 97 22.96 5.97 2.62
N ILE A 98 22.34 5.10 3.43
CA ILE A 98 22.25 3.66 3.16
C ILE A 98 21.43 3.43 1.89
N PHE A 99 20.26 4.06 1.79
CA PHE A 99 19.41 4.01 0.60
C PHE A 99 20.16 4.46 -0.66
N ASN A 100 20.89 5.58 -0.59
CA ASN A 100 21.69 6.07 -1.71
C ASN A 100 22.84 5.13 -2.09
N SER A 101 23.35 4.31 -1.17
CA SER A 101 24.28 3.23 -1.52
C SER A 101 23.60 2.18 -2.39
N GLN A 102 22.42 1.72 -1.99
CA GLN A 102 21.63 0.74 -2.75
C GLN A 102 21.19 1.27 -4.11
N CYS A 103 20.88 2.57 -4.21
CA CYS A 103 20.62 3.22 -5.49
C CYS A 103 21.82 3.11 -6.43
N ARG A 104 23.03 3.42 -5.95
CA ARG A 104 24.26 3.35 -6.75
C ARG A 104 24.57 1.92 -7.19
N GLU A 105 24.36 0.94 -6.32
CA GLU A 105 24.53 -0.49 -6.64
C GLU A 105 23.57 -0.96 -7.74
N GLN A 106 22.38 -0.35 -7.83
CA GLN A 106 21.35 -0.66 -8.82
C GLN A 106 21.32 0.33 -10.00
N TYR A 107 22.34 1.19 -10.13
CA TYR A 107 22.44 2.22 -11.18
C TYR A 107 21.24 3.19 -11.24
N MET A 108 20.65 3.50 -10.09
CA MET A 108 19.53 4.43 -9.93
C MET A 108 19.97 5.82 -9.47
N PRO A 109 19.24 6.89 -9.83
CA PRO A 109 19.42 8.22 -9.27
C PRO A 109 19.32 8.21 -7.74
N THR A 110 20.16 9.00 -7.07
CA THR A 110 20.11 9.18 -5.61
C THR A 110 19.19 10.33 -5.22
N ILE A 111 18.66 10.29 -4.00
CA ILE A 111 17.81 11.36 -3.44
C ILE A 111 18.61 12.18 -2.42
N GLN A 112 18.55 13.50 -2.49
CA GLN A 112 19.19 14.40 -1.52
C GLN A 112 18.28 14.60 -0.31
N PHE A 113 18.31 13.65 0.63
CA PHE A 113 17.49 13.69 1.85
C PHE A 113 17.65 15.01 2.61
N LEU A 114 16.53 15.56 3.08
CA LEU A 114 16.36 16.86 3.75
C LEU A 114 16.37 18.09 2.84
N GLU A 115 16.91 17.99 1.63
CA GLU A 115 17.05 19.12 0.70
C GLU A 115 16.14 18.99 -0.53
N GLU A 116 15.77 17.75 -0.88
CA GLU A 116 14.99 17.43 -2.07
C GLU A 116 13.63 16.82 -1.70
N GLU A 117 12.58 17.35 -2.32
CA GLU A 117 11.22 16.80 -2.28
C GLU A 117 11.02 15.80 -3.42
N TYR A 118 10.25 14.75 -3.17
CA TYR A 118 9.97 13.71 -4.16
C TYR A 118 8.58 13.10 -3.98
N ILE A 119 8.11 12.49 -5.06
CA ILE A 119 6.91 11.67 -5.10
C ILE A 119 7.33 10.22 -4.84
N THR A 120 6.57 9.45 -4.05
CA THR A 120 6.91 8.06 -3.75
C THR A 120 5.75 7.09 -3.94
N GLN A 121 6.03 5.88 -4.41
CA GLN A 121 5.19 4.70 -4.17
C GLN A 121 6.02 3.64 -3.47
N ILE A 122 5.66 3.34 -2.22
CA ILE A 122 6.29 2.26 -1.44
C ILE A 122 5.40 1.03 -1.52
N ALA A 123 5.79 0.06 -2.34
CA ALA A 123 5.04 -1.17 -2.54
C ALA A 123 5.97 -2.31 -2.98
N ARG A 124 5.53 -3.55 -2.78
CA ARG A 124 6.17 -4.71 -3.43
C ARG A 124 6.08 -4.57 -4.95
N PHE A 125 6.97 -5.23 -5.68
CA PHE A 125 6.91 -5.31 -7.14
C PHE A 125 5.89 -6.37 -7.58
N ASP A 126 4.64 -6.20 -7.18
CA ASP A 126 3.56 -7.13 -7.46
C ASP A 126 2.69 -6.59 -8.62
N PRO A 127 2.17 -7.44 -9.53
CA PRO A 127 1.37 -6.97 -10.67
C PRO A 127 0.16 -6.12 -10.27
N SER A 128 -0.38 -6.35 -9.07
CA SER A 128 -1.51 -5.59 -8.55
C SER A 128 -1.16 -4.14 -8.17
N LYS A 129 0.13 -3.79 -8.01
CA LYS A 129 0.56 -2.50 -7.45
C LYS A 129 0.57 -1.33 -8.42
N GLY A 130 0.15 -1.53 -9.67
CA GLY A 130 -0.05 -0.44 -10.63
C GLY A 130 1.23 0.33 -10.99
N ILE A 131 2.40 -0.31 -10.96
CA ILE A 131 3.70 0.36 -11.18
C ILE A 131 3.78 1.03 -12.56
N CYS A 132 3.24 0.40 -13.60
CA CYS A 132 3.17 1.01 -14.93
C CYS A 132 2.25 2.25 -14.96
N ASP A 133 1.16 2.23 -14.20
CA ASP A 133 0.25 3.37 -14.10
C ASP A 133 0.92 4.54 -13.38
N VAL A 134 1.75 4.26 -12.36
CA VAL A 134 2.59 5.28 -11.71
C VAL A 134 3.52 5.94 -12.72
N LEU A 135 4.25 5.14 -13.49
CA LEU A 135 5.20 5.64 -14.49
C LEU A 135 4.50 6.46 -15.57
N SER A 136 3.35 5.98 -16.06
CA SER A 136 2.55 6.69 -17.06
C SER A 136 1.96 8.01 -16.53
N SER A 137 1.45 7.99 -15.29
CA SER A 137 0.93 9.20 -14.64
C SER A 137 2.04 10.23 -14.41
N TYR A 138 3.24 9.78 -14.04
CA TYR A 138 4.38 10.67 -13.83
C TYR A 138 4.87 11.33 -15.13
N ASP A 139 4.89 10.61 -16.26
CA ASP A 139 5.17 11.22 -17.58
C ASP A 139 4.18 12.31 -17.94
N LYS A 140 2.88 12.03 -17.75
CA LYS A 140 1.80 13.00 -18.00
C LYS A 140 1.93 14.22 -17.08
N PHE A 141 2.19 14.00 -15.79
CA PHE A 141 2.45 15.07 -14.83
C PHE A 141 3.65 15.92 -15.24
N HIS A 142 4.76 15.29 -15.64
CA HIS A 142 5.95 16.01 -16.10
C HIS A 142 5.65 16.89 -17.33
N ARG A 143 4.85 16.39 -18.28
CA ARG A 143 4.41 17.18 -19.44
C ARG A 143 3.53 18.36 -19.05
N LEU A 144 2.58 18.17 -18.14
CA LEU A 144 1.75 19.27 -17.61
C LEU A 144 2.62 20.33 -16.93
N LEU A 145 3.53 19.90 -16.05
CA LEU A 145 4.44 20.80 -15.33
C LEU A 145 5.34 21.58 -16.27
N SER A 146 5.94 20.91 -17.25
CA SER A 146 6.85 21.55 -18.21
C SER A 146 6.14 22.58 -19.09
N ASN A 147 4.86 22.36 -19.41
CA ASN A 147 4.08 23.26 -20.25
C ASN A 147 3.58 24.49 -19.47
N ASP A 148 3.02 24.27 -18.28
CA ASP A 148 2.33 25.33 -17.52
C ASP A 148 3.27 26.09 -16.58
N ARG A 149 4.30 25.42 -16.06
CA ARG A 149 5.24 25.94 -15.06
C ARG A 149 6.70 25.58 -15.39
N PRO A 150 7.23 26.03 -16.54
CA PRO A 150 8.61 25.74 -16.96
C PRO A 150 9.68 26.31 -16.03
N ASP A 151 9.31 27.21 -15.11
CA ASP A 151 10.14 27.74 -14.04
C ASP A 151 10.42 26.73 -12.91
N LEU A 152 9.55 25.73 -12.76
CA LEU A 152 9.64 24.74 -11.69
C LEU A 152 10.43 23.51 -12.15
N GLN A 153 11.28 23.01 -11.25
CA GLN A 153 11.95 21.73 -11.44
C GLN A 153 11.00 20.59 -11.07
N PRO A 154 10.86 19.56 -11.91
CA PRO A 154 10.06 18.39 -11.57
C PRO A 154 10.70 17.61 -10.40
N PRO A 155 9.89 17.13 -9.44
CA PRO A 155 10.38 16.27 -8.37
C PRO A 155 10.80 14.91 -8.92
N LYS A 156 11.71 14.22 -8.22
CA LYS A 156 11.98 12.80 -8.50
C LYS A 156 10.77 11.93 -8.18
N LEU A 157 10.69 10.81 -8.87
CA LEU A 157 9.78 9.71 -8.57
C LEU A 157 10.56 8.56 -7.96
N LEU A 158 10.21 8.19 -6.73
CA LEU A 158 10.70 7.01 -6.04
C LEU A 158 9.67 5.88 -6.13
N ILE A 159 10.06 4.73 -6.66
CA ILE A 159 9.30 3.48 -6.54
C ILE A 159 10.19 2.49 -5.83
N CYS A 160 9.83 2.08 -4.61
CA CYS A 160 10.63 1.13 -3.87
C CYS A 160 9.80 0.16 -3.03
N GLY A 161 10.43 -0.95 -2.72
CA GLY A 161 9.84 -1.98 -1.86
C GLY A 161 10.89 -3.01 -1.50
N HIS A 162 10.57 -3.83 -0.50
CA HIS A 162 11.43 -4.96 -0.19
C HIS A 162 11.46 -5.94 -1.35
N GLY A 163 12.67 -6.38 -1.72
CA GLY A 163 12.82 -7.55 -2.56
C GLY A 163 12.53 -8.81 -1.75
N SER A 164 11.85 -9.79 -2.36
CA SER A 164 11.79 -11.16 -1.86
C SER A 164 12.56 -12.06 -2.81
N VAL A 165 13.38 -12.96 -2.24
CA VAL A 165 14.18 -13.92 -3.02
C VAL A 165 13.28 -14.98 -3.66
N ASP A 166 12.13 -15.27 -3.03
CA ASP A 166 11.20 -16.33 -3.43
C ASP A 166 9.99 -15.81 -4.25
N ASP A 167 10.05 -14.56 -4.72
CA ASP A 167 8.96 -13.91 -5.47
C ASP A 167 9.35 -13.75 -6.96
N PRO A 168 9.07 -14.77 -7.81
CA PRO A 168 9.39 -14.70 -9.24
C PRO A 168 8.61 -13.59 -9.94
N ASP A 169 7.36 -13.36 -9.54
CA ASP A 169 6.51 -12.29 -10.06
C ASP A 169 7.12 -10.92 -9.73
N GLY A 170 7.63 -10.78 -8.51
CA GLY A 170 8.45 -9.65 -8.03
C GLY A 170 9.55 -9.22 -8.99
N THR A 171 10.28 -10.20 -9.53
CA THR A 171 11.40 -9.94 -10.44
C THR A 171 10.90 -9.53 -11.82
N ILE A 172 9.86 -10.20 -12.35
CA ILE A 172 9.27 -9.89 -13.65
C ILE A 172 8.72 -8.45 -13.68
N VAL A 173 7.99 -8.04 -12.64
CA VAL A 173 7.41 -6.69 -12.56
C VAL A 173 8.49 -5.63 -12.45
N TYR A 174 9.54 -5.88 -11.66
CA TYR A 174 10.69 -4.99 -11.55
C TYR A 174 11.39 -4.77 -12.90
N ASP A 175 11.72 -5.86 -13.60
CA ASP A 175 12.38 -5.79 -14.90
C ASP A 175 11.48 -5.13 -15.96
N THR A 176 10.17 -5.40 -15.90
CA THR A 176 9.17 -4.74 -16.77
C THR A 176 9.14 -3.24 -16.53
N ALA A 177 9.19 -2.78 -15.28
CA ALA A 177 9.21 -1.35 -14.95
C ALA A 177 10.48 -0.66 -15.46
N LEU A 178 11.65 -1.28 -15.29
CA LEU A 178 12.92 -0.78 -15.82
C LEU A 178 12.90 -0.71 -17.36
N GLY A 179 12.43 -1.77 -18.02
CA GLY A 179 12.28 -1.82 -19.47
C GLY A 179 11.32 -0.76 -19.99
N TYR A 180 10.21 -0.52 -19.28
CA TYR A 180 9.26 0.54 -19.62
C TYR A 180 9.92 1.92 -19.57
N VAL A 181 10.71 2.20 -18.52
CA VAL A 181 11.45 3.47 -18.43
C VAL A 181 12.45 3.63 -19.57
N ASP A 182 13.21 2.58 -19.90
CA ASP A 182 14.22 2.64 -20.95
C ASP A 182 13.62 2.80 -22.36
N LEU A 183 12.45 2.21 -22.62
CA LEU A 183 11.77 2.26 -23.90
C LEU A 183 10.92 3.52 -24.09
N HIS A 184 10.21 3.95 -23.05
CA HIS A 184 9.18 4.98 -23.16
C HIS A 184 9.54 6.28 -22.43
N LEU A 185 10.28 6.21 -21.32
CA LEU A 185 10.55 7.35 -20.44
C LEU A 185 12.05 7.70 -20.36
N LYS A 186 12.81 7.43 -21.41
CA LYS A 186 14.27 7.63 -21.43
C LYS A 186 14.68 9.05 -21.05
N HIS A 187 13.88 10.05 -21.44
CA HIS A 187 14.11 11.45 -21.12
C HIS A 187 13.93 11.78 -19.61
N LEU A 188 13.14 10.98 -18.88
CA LEU A 188 12.88 11.12 -17.45
C LEU A 188 13.72 10.17 -16.58
N LYS A 189 14.57 9.34 -17.18
CA LYS A 189 15.36 8.32 -16.45
C LYS A 189 16.19 8.91 -15.30
N HIS A 190 16.64 10.15 -15.41
CA HIS A 190 17.40 10.84 -14.36
C HIS A 190 16.54 11.28 -13.15
N LEU A 191 15.22 11.30 -13.29
CA LEU A 191 14.26 11.65 -12.24
C LEU A 191 13.57 10.43 -11.63
N ILE A 192 13.65 9.27 -12.28
CA ILE A 192 12.95 8.05 -11.85
C ILE A 192 13.93 7.12 -11.12
N CYS A 193 13.63 6.81 -9.87
CA CYS A 193 14.40 5.94 -8.99
C CYS A 193 13.56 4.70 -8.65
N ILE A 194 13.85 3.55 -9.28
CA ILE A 194 13.16 2.28 -9.03
C ILE A 194 14.12 1.34 -8.32
N VAL A 195 13.89 1.04 -7.03
CA VAL A 195 14.86 0.33 -6.19
C VAL A 195 14.21 -0.79 -5.41
N ARG A 196 14.80 -1.99 -5.48
CA ARG A 196 14.50 -3.06 -4.51
C ARG A 196 15.41 -2.88 -3.31
N ILE A 197 14.84 -2.65 -2.15
CA ILE A 197 15.61 -2.45 -0.94
C ILE A 197 15.70 -3.74 -0.12
N SER A 198 16.79 -3.87 0.65
CA SER A 198 16.89 -4.93 1.66
C SER A 198 15.87 -4.73 2.78
N PRO A 199 15.46 -5.79 3.50
CA PRO A 199 14.58 -5.69 4.67
C PRO A 199 15.09 -4.68 5.69
N SER A 200 14.41 -3.53 5.76
CA SER A 200 14.69 -2.45 6.70
C SER A 200 13.49 -1.53 6.84
N ASP A 201 12.83 -1.60 7.99
CA ASP A 201 11.66 -0.79 8.30
C ASP A 201 12.00 0.68 8.44
N GLN A 202 13.11 0.99 9.13
CA GLN A 202 13.52 2.37 9.38
C GLN A 202 13.94 3.09 8.10
N MET A 203 14.45 2.36 7.10
CA MET A 203 14.71 2.95 5.79
C MET A 203 13.40 3.29 5.09
N LEU A 204 12.40 2.40 5.09
CA LEU A 204 11.06 2.71 4.57
C LEU A 204 10.40 3.88 5.31
N ASN A 205 10.53 3.92 6.63
CA ASN A 205 10.07 5.03 7.46
C ASN A 205 10.71 6.33 6.97
N ALA A 206 12.04 6.35 6.80
CA ALA A 206 12.80 7.54 6.35
C ALA A 206 12.38 8.01 4.97
N LEU A 207 12.16 7.07 4.04
CA LEU A 207 11.70 7.36 2.68
C LEU A 207 10.26 7.88 2.68
N LEU A 208 9.38 7.28 3.47
CA LEU A 208 8.00 7.77 3.52
C LEU A 208 7.96 9.14 4.20
N SER A 209 8.53 9.29 5.38
CA SER A 209 8.45 10.52 6.20
C SER A 209 9.06 11.78 5.57
N LYS A 210 9.82 11.65 4.48
CA LYS A 210 10.39 12.78 3.73
C LYS A 210 9.86 12.89 2.32
N ALA A 211 8.91 12.04 1.92
CA ALA A 211 8.19 12.23 0.67
C ALA A 211 7.24 13.43 0.77
N LYS A 212 7.01 14.08 -0.36
CA LYS A 212 6.04 15.18 -0.47
C LYS A 212 4.65 14.62 -0.79
N ILE A 213 4.58 13.71 -1.75
CA ILE A 213 3.31 13.07 -2.16
C ILE A 213 3.55 11.57 -2.21
N ALA A 214 2.61 10.81 -1.68
CA ALA A 214 2.58 9.36 -1.80
C ALA A 214 1.54 8.93 -2.85
N LEU A 215 1.88 7.90 -3.62
CA LEU A 215 0.99 7.26 -4.56
C LEU A 215 0.62 5.88 -4.04
N GLN A 216 -0.63 5.50 -4.25
CA GLN A 216 -1.06 4.11 -4.13
C GLN A 216 -2.05 3.76 -5.24
N LEU A 217 -1.52 3.39 -6.40
CA LEU A 217 -2.30 3.12 -7.62
C LEU A 217 -2.62 1.64 -7.80
N SER A 218 -2.74 0.91 -6.69
CA SER A 218 -2.98 -0.54 -6.73
C SER A 218 -4.36 -0.85 -7.31
N THR A 219 -4.39 -1.85 -8.19
CA THR A 219 -5.59 -2.33 -8.89
C THR A 219 -6.45 -3.23 -8.00
N TRP A 220 -5.81 -3.99 -7.11
CA TRP A 220 -6.44 -4.93 -6.17
C TRP A 220 -5.70 -4.89 -4.84
N GLU A 221 -6.43 -4.68 -3.74
CA GLU A 221 -5.85 -4.66 -2.41
C GLU A 221 -6.92 -4.98 -1.35
N GLY A 222 -6.54 -5.67 -0.28
CA GLY A 222 -7.37 -5.79 0.92
C GLY A 222 -7.38 -4.50 1.72
N PHE A 223 -6.26 -4.17 2.35
CA PHE A 223 -6.14 -2.98 3.18
C PHE A 223 -4.71 -2.47 3.09
N GLU A 224 -4.49 -1.38 2.35
CA GLU A 224 -3.14 -0.85 2.17
C GLU A 224 -2.72 -0.06 3.41
N VAL A 225 -1.90 -0.71 4.23
CA VAL A 225 -1.33 -0.10 5.44
C VAL A 225 -0.47 1.12 5.10
N LYS A 226 0.23 1.13 3.96
CA LYS A 226 1.09 2.26 3.55
C LYS A 226 0.33 3.57 3.35
N VAL A 227 -0.95 3.52 2.98
CA VAL A 227 -1.80 4.71 2.89
C VAL A 227 -1.98 5.34 4.27
N LEU A 228 -2.28 4.52 5.28
CA LEU A 228 -2.45 5.02 6.65
C LEU A 228 -1.15 5.56 7.23
N GLU A 229 -0.03 4.87 6.99
CA GLU A 229 1.29 5.34 7.42
C GLU A 229 1.65 6.69 6.80
N ALA A 230 1.35 6.88 5.51
CA ALA A 230 1.57 8.15 4.82
C ALA A 230 0.69 9.26 5.39
N LEU A 231 -0.62 8.99 5.56
CA LEU A 231 -1.56 9.94 6.13
C LEU A 231 -1.17 10.34 7.55
N HIS A 232 -0.81 9.39 8.40
CA HIS A 232 -0.34 9.64 9.76
C HIS A 232 0.93 10.52 9.79
N LYS A 233 1.75 10.48 8.74
CA LYS A 233 2.92 11.34 8.57
C LYS A 233 2.59 12.71 7.95
N GLY A 234 1.32 13.01 7.71
CA GLY A 234 0.86 14.25 7.08
C GLY A 234 1.13 14.31 5.58
N ILE A 235 1.33 13.16 4.92
CA ILE A 235 1.67 13.11 3.49
C ILE A 235 0.39 12.87 2.69
N PRO A 236 0.02 13.79 1.79
CA PRO A 236 -1.09 13.56 0.87
C PRO A 236 -0.90 12.30 0.03
N VAL A 237 -1.95 11.49 -0.08
CA VAL A 237 -1.94 10.24 -0.85
C VAL A 237 -2.90 10.36 -2.03
N ILE A 238 -2.42 10.06 -3.24
CA ILE A 238 -3.29 9.84 -4.41
C ILE A 238 -3.51 8.33 -4.56
N ALA A 239 -4.77 7.91 -4.47
CA ALA A 239 -5.17 6.51 -4.59
C ALA A 239 -6.31 6.33 -5.59
N THR A 240 -6.33 5.19 -6.29
CA THR A 240 -7.39 4.83 -7.26
C THR A 240 -8.49 4.03 -6.57
N LEU A 241 -9.65 4.67 -6.31
CA LEU A 241 -10.79 4.03 -5.64
C LEU A 241 -11.80 3.38 -6.61
N SER A 242 -11.92 3.88 -7.84
CA SER A 242 -12.97 3.44 -8.78
C SER A 242 -12.55 3.36 -10.26
N ASN A 243 -11.65 4.24 -10.70
CA ASN A 243 -11.14 4.26 -12.08
C ASN A 243 -9.67 3.83 -12.10
N VAL A 244 -9.44 2.53 -11.91
CA VAL A 244 -8.10 1.95 -12.08
C VAL A 244 -7.60 2.24 -13.50
N GLY A 245 -6.36 2.73 -13.62
CA GLY A 245 -5.75 3.08 -14.90
C GLY A 245 -6.05 4.50 -15.42
N ASP A 246 -6.79 5.33 -14.67
CA ASP A 246 -7.00 6.74 -15.00
C ASP A 246 -5.76 7.58 -14.67
N THR A 247 -4.73 7.40 -15.49
CA THR A 247 -3.43 8.05 -15.33
C THR A 247 -3.45 9.54 -15.67
N ASP A 248 -4.50 10.03 -16.37
CA ASP A 248 -4.69 11.46 -16.62
C ASP A 248 -5.14 12.16 -15.34
N ALA A 249 -6.16 11.63 -14.64
CA ALA A 249 -6.61 12.19 -13.36
C ALA A 249 -5.49 12.18 -12.30
N VAL A 250 -4.71 11.10 -12.21
CA VAL A 250 -3.56 11.03 -11.29
C VAL A 250 -2.52 12.11 -11.61
N ALA A 251 -2.23 12.34 -12.90
CA ALA A 251 -1.30 13.37 -13.33
C ALA A 251 -1.79 14.78 -12.99
N GLU A 252 -3.09 15.05 -13.16
CA GLU A 252 -3.71 16.33 -12.78
C GLU A 252 -3.64 16.57 -11.27
N HIS A 253 -3.94 15.55 -10.45
CA HIS A 253 -3.83 15.67 -8.99
C HIS A 253 -2.39 15.85 -8.52
N LEU A 254 -1.42 15.17 -9.15
CA LEU A 254 0.00 15.41 -8.92
C LEU A 254 0.38 16.86 -9.25
N PHE A 255 -0.08 17.37 -10.39
CA PHE A 255 0.18 18.74 -10.80
C PHE A 255 -0.41 19.76 -9.82
N GLN A 256 -1.66 19.56 -9.38
CA GLN A 256 -2.31 20.41 -8.39
C GLN A 256 -1.56 20.39 -7.06
N LEU A 257 -1.31 19.22 -6.48
CA LEU A 257 -0.59 19.10 -5.20
C LEU A 257 0.85 19.62 -5.26
N TRP A 258 1.48 19.59 -6.43
CA TRP A 258 2.84 20.10 -6.60
C TRP A 258 2.89 21.62 -6.78
N THR A 259 1.88 22.23 -7.41
CA THR A 259 1.91 23.65 -7.81
C THR A 259 1.05 24.56 -6.95
N ASP A 260 0.07 24.01 -6.22
CA ASP A 260 -0.81 24.73 -5.31
C ASP A 260 -0.44 24.42 -3.84
N GLN A 261 0.25 25.36 -3.21
CA GLN A 261 0.71 25.23 -1.82
C GLN A 261 -0.46 25.25 -0.83
N GLU A 262 -1.53 26.01 -1.09
CA GLU A 262 -2.68 26.07 -0.17
C GLU A 262 -3.44 24.74 -0.18
N LEU A 263 -3.63 24.15 -1.36
CA LEU A 263 -4.19 22.81 -1.49
C LEU A 263 -3.33 21.77 -0.78
N TYR A 264 -2.01 21.81 -1.01
CA TYR A 264 -1.08 20.89 -0.36
C TYR A 264 -1.15 20.99 1.17
N ASP A 265 -1.06 22.19 1.73
CA ASP A 265 -1.08 22.43 3.17
C ASP A 265 -2.41 21.97 3.79
N SER A 266 -3.53 22.23 3.12
CA SER A 266 -4.85 21.76 3.54
C SER A 266 -4.92 20.23 3.56
N MET A 267 -4.43 19.57 2.52
CA MET A 267 -4.44 18.11 2.42
C MET A 267 -3.49 17.47 3.43
N SER A 268 -2.31 18.05 3.64
CA SER A 268 -1.31 17.60 4.61
C SER A 268 -1.83 17.72 6.05
N ALA A 269 -2.44 18.86 6.39
CA ALA A 269 -3.05 19.09 7.70
C ALA A 269 -4.18 18.08 7.97
N TYR A 270 -5.06 17.86 6.98
CA TYR A 270 -6.11 16.85 7.11
C TYR A 270 -5.54 15.43 7.24
N ALA A 271 -4.54 15.06 6.43
CA ALA A 271 -3.87 13.77 6.51
C ALA A 271 -3.37 13.49 7.93
N SER A 272 -2.66 14.45 8.54
CA SER A 272 -2.07 14.31 9.87
C SER A 272 -3.07 14.10 11.02
N THR A 273 -4.36 14.39 10.80
CA THR A 273 -5.41 14.33 11.85
C THR A 273 -6.58 13.40 11.52
N SER A 274 -6.63 12.86 10.31
CA SER A 274 -7.76 12.06 9.81
C SER A 274 -7.66 10.57 10.11
N VAL A 275 -6.48 10.07 10.49
CA VAL A 275 -6.27 8.65 10.81
C VAL A 275 -6.93 8.33 12.16
N SER A 276 -7.92 7.44 12.13
CA SER A 276 -8.64 6.98 13.33
C SER A 276 -7.76 6.14 14.25
N ASP A 277 -7.88 6.32 15.57
CA ASP A 277 -7.20 5.48 16.56
C ASP A 277 -7.56 3.99 16.44
N GLU A 278 -8.68 3.64 15.80
CA GLU A 278 -9.12 2.26 15.57
C GLU A 278 -8.12 1.45 14.75
N VAL A 279 -7.34 2.10 13.88
CA VAL A 279 -6.31 1.44 13.05
C VAL A 279 -4.96 1.37 13.78
N SER A 280 -4.86 1.83 15.02
CA SER A 280 -3.66 1.68 15.83
C SER A 280 -3.58 0.29 16.48
N THR A 281 -2.40 -0.12 16.92
CA THR A 281 -2.23 -1.32 17.78
C THR A 281 -3.14 -1.28 19.01
N VAL A 282 -3.32 -0.11 19.62
CA VAL A 282 -4.16 0.08 20.81
C VAL A 282 -5.65 -0.06 20.45
N GLY A 283 -6.10 0.56 19.36
CA GLY A 283 -7.47 0.45 18.86
C GLY A 283 -7.83 -1.00 18.51
N ASN A 284 -6.94 -1.69 17.80
CA ASN A 284 -7.12 -3.10 17.48
C ASN A 284 -7.10 -4.00 18.72
N LEU A 285 -6.28 -3.69 19.74
CA LEU A 285 -6.33 -4.40 21.03
C LEU A 285 -7.71 -4.28 21.70
N LEU A 286 -8.32 -3.08 21.70
CA LEU A 286 -9.66 -2.89 22.26
C LEU A 286 -10.70 -3.76 21.55
N SER A 287 -10.63 -3.87 20.22
CA SER A 287 -11.50 -4.76 19.44
C SER A 287 -11.34 -6.23 19.87
N TRP A 288 -10.10 -6.70 20.05
CA TRP A 288 -9.85 -8.06 20.53
C TRP A 288 -10.33 -8.31 21.95
N LEU A 289 -10.13 -7.34 22.87
CA LEU A 289 -10.62 -7.44 24.24
C LEU A 289 -12.15 -7.47 24.30
N TYR A 290 -12.82 -6.66 23.46
CA TYR A 290 -14.27 -6.70 23.31
C TYR A 290 -14.75 -8.07 22.84
N LEU A 291 -14.14 -8.62 21.78
CA LEU A 291 -14.50 -9.95 21.26
C LEU A 291 -14.27 -11.04 22.31
N ALA A 292 -13.13 -11.01 23.01
CA ALA A 292 -12.83 -11.94 24.08
C ALA A 292 -13.89 -11.88 25.19
N SER A 293 -14.31 -10.69 25.61
CA SER A 293 -15.35 -10.51 26.62
C SER A 293 -16.74 -10.97 26.17
N LYS A 294 -17.03 -10.99 24.86
CA LYS A 294 -18.33 -11.44 24.32
C LYS A 294 -18.39 -12.94 24.08
N LEU A 295 -17.25 -13.58 23.92
CA LEU A 295 -17.12 -15.00 23.64
C LEU A 295 -16.71 -15.84 24.86
N SER A 296 -16.26 -15.20 25.94
CA SER A 296 -15.95 -15.82 27.24
C SER A 296 -17.17 -16.22 28.04
#